data_AF-Q8GSL9-F1
#
_entry.id   AF-Q8GSL9-F1
#
_cell.length_a   1.000
_cell.length_b   1.000
_cell.length_c   1.000
_cell.angle_alpha   90.00
_cell.angle_beta   90.00
_cell.angle_gamma   90.00
#
_symmetry.space_group_name_H-M   'P 1'
#
loop_
_entity.id
_entity.type
_entity.pdbx_description
1 polymer ?
#
loop_
_entity_poly.entity_id
_entity_poly.type
_entity_poly.pdbx_seq_one_letter_code
_entity_poly.pdbx_strand_id
1 'polypeptide(L)' 'DSVVGRDRVMSETDFQNLPYLMAVVKESLRLHPPTPLMLPHKASASVKVGGYSIPKGANVMV' A
#
# COMPACT_ATOMS: atom_id res chain seq x y z
N ASP A 1 -9.47 -23.71 -6.28
CA ASP A 1 -9.82 -24.99 -6.93
C ASP A 1 -9.50 -25.00 -8.43
N SER A 2 -10.06 -24.11 -9.26
CA SER A 2 -9.82 -24.16 -10.72
C SER A 2 -8.40 -23.80 -11.19
N VAL A 3 -7.69 -22.92 -10.47
CA VAL A 3 -6.35 -22.44 -10.89
C VAL A 3 -5.22 -23.25 -10.24
N VAL A 4 -5.29 -23.50 -8.93
CA VAL A 4 -4.22 -24.18 -8.17
C VAL A 4 -4.50 -25.66 -7.94
N GLY A 5 -5.76 -26.10 -7.99
CA GLY A 5 -6.14 -27.48 -7.62
C GLY A 5 -6.04 -27.75 -6.12
N ARG A 6 -5.99 -29.04 -5.75
CA ARG A 6 -5.84 -29.51 -4.35
C ARG A 6 -4.57 -30.32 -4.11
N ASP A 7 -3.85 -30.66 -5.17
CA ASP A 7 -2.69 -31.56 -5.13
C ASP A 7 -1.40 -30.85 -4.71
N ARG A 8 -1.41 -29.51 -4.65
CA ARG A 8 -0.27 -28.70 -4.25
C ARG A 8 -0.68 -27.43 -3.50
N VAL A 9 0.28 -26.87 -2.77
CA VAL A 9 0.15 -25.54 -2.15
C VAL A 9 0.36 -24.45 -3.21
N MET A 10 -0.34 -23.33 -3.03
CA MET A 10 -0.20 -22.14 -3.87
C MET A 10 1.23 -21.58 -3.78
N SER A 11 1.75 -21.12 -4.91
CA SER A 11 3.06 -20.47 -5.03
C SER A 11 2.91 -19.05 -5.56
N GLU A 12 3.97 -18.24 -5.49
CA GLU A 12 3.94 -16.84 -5.91
C GLU A 12 3.66 -16.65 -7.40
N THR A 13 4.05 -17.61 -8.24
CA THR A 13 3.80 -17.56 -9.69
C THR A 13 2.31 -17.68 -10.03
N ASP A 14 1.49 -18.21 -9.11
CA ASP A 14 0.06 -18.39 -9.31
C ASP A 14 -0.73 -17.07 -9.19
N PHE A 15 -0.16 -16.03 -8.56
CA PHE A 15 -0.86 -14.75 -8.34
C PHE A 15 -1.35 -14.09 -9.63
N GLN A 16 -0.59 -14.23 -10.73
CA GLN A 16 -0.98 -13.67 -12.02
C GLN A 16 -2.30 -14.25 -12.55
N ASN A 17 -2.63 -15.47 -12.15
CA ASN A 17 -3.85 -16.18 -12.55
C ASN A 17 -4.99 -16.06 -11.53
N LEU A 18 -4.80 -15.28 -10.45
CA LEU A 18 -5.77 -15.11 -9.36
C LEU A 18 -6.21 -13.64 -9.20
N PRO A 19 -6.83 -13.03 -10.22
CA PRO A 19 -7.18 -11.60 -10.20
C PRO A 19 -8.17 -11.24 -9.10
N TYR A 20 -9.10 -12.15 -8.78
CA TYR A 20 -10.07 -11.93 -7.71
C TYR A 20 -9.41 -11.88 -6.33
N LEU A 21 -8.47 -12.80 -6.05
CA LEU A 21 -7.70 -12.77 -4.80
C LEU A 21 -6.92 -11.47 -4.67
N MET A 22 -6.27 -11.02 -5.75
CA MET A 22 -5.58 -9.72 -5.77
C MET A 22 -6.54 -8.56 -5.48
N ALA A 23 -7.76 -8.58 -6.02
CA ALA A 23 -8.76 -7.56 -5.76
C ALA A 23 -9.21 -7.54 -4.29
N VAL A 24 -9.44 -8.72 -3.69
CA VAL A 24 -9.82 -8.82 -2.26
C VAL A 24 -8.72 -8.23 -1.36
N VAL A 25 -7.46 -8.57 -1.62
CA VAL A 25 -6.33 -8.02 -0.85
C VAL A 25 -6.25 -6.50 -1.00
N LYS A 26 -6.36 -5.98 -2.24
CA LYS A 26 -6.35 -4.53 -2.51
C LYS A 26 -7.48 -3.81 -1.80
N GLU A 27 -8.69 -4.35 -1.86
CA GLU A 27 -9.87 -3.74 -1.22
C GLU A 27 -9.78 -3.78 0.31
N SER A 28 -9.26 -4.87 0.86
CA SER A 28 -9.02 -5.01 2.29
C SER A 28 -8.02 -3.95 2.78
N LEU A 29 -6.93 -3.72 2.04
CA LEU A 29 -5.93 -2.70 2.37
C LEU A 29 -6.44 -1.27 2.14
N ARG A 30 -7.34 -1.06 1.18
CA ARG A 30 -7.99 0.23 0.94
C ARG A 30 -8.85 0.66 2.14
N LEU A 31 -9.58 -0.29 2.72
CA LEU A 31 -10.47 -0.05 3.87
C LEU A 31 -9.73 -0.08 5.21
N HIS A 32 -8.77 -1.00 5.37
CA HIS A 32 -8.06 -1.24 6.62
C HIS A 32 -6.55 -1.19 6.38
N PRO A 33 -5.98 -0.02 6.05
CA PRO A 33 -4.54 0.12 5.94
C PRO A 33 -3.90 -0.18 7.32
N PRO A 34 -2.86 -1.02 7.39
CA PRO A 34 -2.15 -1.29 8.66
C PRO A 34 -1.54 -0.03 9.28
N THR A 35 -1.22 0.96 8.44
CA THR A 35 -0.73 2.28 8.84
C THR A 35 -1.66 3.37 8.29
N PRO A 36 -2.79 3.68 8.98
CA PRO A 36 -3.77 4.63 8.47
C PRO A 36 -3.24 6.05 8.23
N LEU A 37 -2.22 6.47 8.99
CA LEU A 37 -1.56 7.78 8.86
C LEU A 37 -0.14 7.68 8.27
N MET A 38 0.20 6.53 7.67
CA MET A 38 1.57 6.15 7.31
C MET A 38 2.54 6.28 8.50
N LEU A 39 3.84 6.22 8.23
CA LEU A 39 4.86 6.55 9.24
C LEU A 39 5.12 8.06 9.20
N PRO A 40 5.43 8.70 10.35
CA PRO A 40 5.78 10.11 10.35
C PRO A 40 6.95 10.42 9.40
N HIS A 41 6.76 11.40 8.54
CA HIS A 41 7.79 11.92 7.64
C HIS A 41 8.36 13.24 8.16
N LYS A 42 9.55 13.61 7.68
CA LYS A 42 10.19 14.89 8.00
C LYS A 42 10.69 15.58 6.73
N ALA A 43 10.37 16.87 6.57
CA ALA A 43 10.81 17.66 5.43
C ALA A 43 12.34 17.81 5.44
N SER A 44 13.03 17.26 4.43
CA SER A 44 14.49 17.35 4.30
C SER A 44 14.98 18.74 3.89
N ALA A 45 14.13 19.52 3.22
CA ALA A 45 14.35 20.89 2.80
C ALA A 45 13.04 21.69 2.85
N SER A 46 13.15 23.02 2.78
CA SER A 46 11.97 23.88 2.65
C SER A 46 11.39 23.73 1.24
N VAL A 47 10.12 23.34 1.13
CA VAL A 47 9.47 23.00 -0.15
C VAL A 47 8.07 23.59 -0.21
N LYS A 48 7.55 23.85 -1.41
CA LYS A 48 6.15 24.24 -1.61
C LYS A 48 5.28 23.04 -1.97
N VAL A 49 4.19 22.82 -1.23
CA VAL A 49 3.20 21.76 -1.49
C VAL A 49 1.81 22.40 -1.52
N GLY A 50 1.05 22.20 -2.60
CA GLY A 50 -0.29 22.78 -2.75
C GLY A 50 -0.34 24.31 -2.64
N GLY A 51 0.77 25.00 -2.95
CA GLY A 51 0.89 26.46 -2.80
C GLY A 51 1.42 26.95 -1.44
N TYR A 52 1.49 26.08 -0.43
CA TYR A 52 1.98 26.40 0.91
C TYR A 52 3.47 26.09 1.05
N SER A 53 4.22 26.95 1.76
CA SER A 53 5.62 26.68 2.11
C SER A 53 5.71 25.82 3.37
N ILE A 54 6.29 24.61 3.23
CA ILE A 54 6.63 23.72 4.33
C ILE A 54 8.11 23.93 4.67
N PRO A 55 8.46 24.32 5.91
CA PRO A 55 9.86 24.54 6.29
C PRO A 55 10.63 23.22 6.47
N LYS A 56 11.95 23.28 6.24
CA LYS A 56 12.86 22.18 6.58
C LYS A 56 12.66 21.75 8.03
N GLY A 57 12.53 20.44 8.24
CA GLY A 57 12.39 19.83 9.54
C GLY A 57 10.96 19.71 10.07
N ALA A 58 9.96 20.20 9.32
CA ALA A 58 8.56 20.00 9.66
C ALA A 58 8.19 18.50 9.67
N ASN A 59 7.35 18.11 10.63
CA ASN A 59 6.73 16.78 10.66
C ASN A 59 5.57 16.75 9.67
N VAL A 60 5.50 15.68 8.87
CA VAL A 60 4.48 15.48 7.86
C VAL A 60 3.80 14.13 8.12
N MET A 61 2.47 14.15 8.19
CA MET A 61 1.62 12.97 8.31
C MET A 61 0.78 12.88 7.03
N VAL A 62 0.44 11.66 6.60
CA VAL A 62 -0.31 11.40 5.35
C VAL A 62 -1.64 10.76 5.69
#